data_AF-A0A662JSV5-F1
#
_entry.id   AF-A0A662JSV5-F1
#
_cell.length_a   1.000
_cell.length_b   1.000
_cell.length_c   1.000
_cell.angle_alpha   90.00
_cell.angle_beta   90.00
_cell.angle_gamma   90.00
#
_symmetry.space_group_name_H-M   'P 1'
#
loop_
_entity.id
_entity.type
_entity.pdbx_description
1 polymer ?
#
loop_
_entity_poly.entity_id
_entity_poly.type
_entity_poly.pdbx_seq_one_letter_code
_entity_poly.pdbx_strand_id
1 'polypeptide(L)' 'IIKKHPGIKAKDIPQLLQDRSLKTVERQIKELKERSLIERRGSRKTGGYYFKDQ' A
#
# COMPACT_ATOMS: atom_id res chain seq x y z
N ILE A 1 -6.95 -5.00 1.78
CA ILE A 1 -7.12 -4.13 0.59
C ILE A 1 -6.03 -4.38 -0.44
N ILE A 2 -4.74 -4.26 -0.09
CA ILE A 2 -3.63 -4.51 -1.04
C ILE A 2 -3.67 -5.93 -1.65
N LYS A 3 -4.07 -6.96 -0.88
CA LYS A 3 -4.31 -8.32 -1.40
C LYS A 3 -5.51 -8.42 -2.37
N LYS A 4 -6.52 -7.56 -2.22
CA LYS A 4 -7.71 -7.52 -3.10
C LYS A 4 -7.53 -6.60 -4.32
N HIS A 5 -6.65 -5.60 -4.21
CA HIS A 5 -6.33 -4.61 -5.26
C HIS A 5 -4.80 -4.55 -5.45
N PRO A 6 -4.21 -5.49 -6.20
CA PRO A 6 -2.79 -5.46 -6.51
C PRO A 6 -2.46 -4.22 -7.35
N GLY A 7 -1.40 -3.49 -6.99
CA GLY A 7 -0.97 -2.29 -7.71
C GLY A 7 -1.59 -0.98 -7.22
N ILE A 8 -2.28 -0.99 -6.08
CA ILE A 8 -2.83 0.21 -5.46
C ILE A 8 -1.73 1.18 -5.01
N LYS A 9 -1.95 2.50 -5.20
CA LYS A 9 -1.01 3.54 -4.77
C LYS A 9 -1.33 3.99 -3.35
N ALA A 10 -0.31 4.44 -2.61
CA ALA A 10 -0.50 5.00 -1.26
C ALA A 10 -1.53 6.15 -1.20
N LYS A 11 -1.69 6.90 -2.29
CA LYS A 11 -2.64 8.01 -2.39
C LYS A 11 -4.10 7.56 -2.52
N ASP A 12 -4.34 6.36 -3.06
CA ASP A 12 -5.68 5.84 -3.34
C ASP A 12 -6.20 4.96 -2.18
N ILE A 13 -5.29 4.44 -1.33
CA ILE A 13 -5.63 3.65 -0.14
C ILE A 13 -6.53 4.42 0.87
N PRO A 14 -6.27 5.70 1.21
CA PRO A 14 -7.13 6.52 2.08
C PRO A 14 -8.59 6.55 1.62
N GLN A 15 -8.81 6.74 0.33
CA GLN A 15 -10.14 6.86 -0.28
C GLN A 15 -10.92 5.55 -0.14
N LEU A 16 -10.22 4.42 -0.21
CA LEU A 16 -10.79 3.08 -0.05
C LEU A 16 -11.00 2.69 1.43
N LEU A 17 -10.41 3.41 2.38
CA LEU A 17 -10.45 3.14 3.82
C LEU A 17 -11.37 4.12 4.58
N GLN A 18 -12.33 4.73 3.90
CA GLN A 18 -13.26 5.73 4.47
C GLN A 18 -12.52 6.96 5.02
N ASP A 19 -11.73 7.64 4.18
CA ASP A 19 -11.07 8.92 4.50
C ASP A 19 -10.12 8.88 5.71
N ARG A 20 -9.43 7.75 5.89
CA ARG A 20 -8.30 7.67 6.84
C ARG A 20 -7.19 8.61 6.39
N SER A 21 -6.65 9.40 7.32
CA SER A 21 -5.51 10.29 7.06
C SER A 21 -4.36 9.57 6.34
N LEU A 22 -3.81 10.22 5.31
CA LEU A 22 -2.62 9.77 4.56
C LEU A 22 -1.49 9.33 5.49
N LYS A 23 -1.24 10.09 6.56
CA LYS A 23 -0.21 9.80 7.56
C LYS A 23 -0.40 8.43 8.26
N THR A 24 -1.65 8.05 8.54
CA THR A 24 -1.96 6.76 9.15
C THR A 24 -1.71 5.62 8.16
N VAL A 25 -2.12 5.82 6.90
CA VAL A 25 -1.90 4.85 5.83
C VAL A 25 -0.41 4.66 5.56
N GLU A 26 0.38 5.73 5.49
CA GLU A 26 1.83 5.66 5.31
C GLU A 26 2.51 4.90 6.46
N ARG A 27 2.11 5.18 7.71
CA ARG A 27 2.60 4.45 8.87
C ARG A 27 2.29 2.94 8.76
N GLN A 28 1.06 2.59 8.40
CA GLN A 28 0.67 1.18 8.22
C GLN A 28 1.43 0.51 7.07
N ILE A 29 1.61 1.20 5.93
CA ILE A 29 2.43 0.71 4.82
C ILE A 29 3.87 0.46 5.28
N LYS A 30 4.43 1.36 6.10
CA LYS A 30 5.78 1.18 6.66
C LYS A 30 5.85 -0.06 7.55
N GLU A 31 4.92 -0.22 8.49
CA GLU A 31 4.84 -1.41 9.35
C GLU A 31 4.67 -2.70 8.54
N LEU A 32 3.82 -2.70 7.50
CA LEU A 32 3.61 -3.85 6.61
C LEU A 32 4.85 -4.16 5.76
N LYS A 33 5.57 -3.14 5.32
CA LYS A 33 6.82 -3.29 4.56
C LYS A 33 7.94 -3.82 5.44
N GLU A 34 8.08 -3.33 6.68
CA GLU A 34 9.03 -3.83 7.66
C GLU A 34 8.78 -5.31 7.98
N ARG A 35 7.51 -5.70 8.08
CA ARG A 35 7.09 -7.11 8.21
C ARG A 35 7.23 -7.93 6.93
N SER A 36 7.74 -7.34 5.84
CA SER A 36 7.90 -7.97 4.52
C SER A 36 6.62 -8.55 3.93
N LEU A 37 5.44 -8.06 4.35
CA LEU A 37 4.13 -8.52 3.88
C LEU A 37 3.71 -7.84 2.57
N ILE A 38 4.30 -6.69 2.27
CA ILE A 38 4.03 -5.93 1.05
C ILE A 38 5.32 -5.52 0.38
N GLU A 39 5.26 -5.40 -0.93
CA GLU A 39 6.35 -4.91 -1.76
C GLU A 39 5.85 -3.85 -2.74
N ARG A 40 6.71 -2.88 -3.04
CA ARG A 40 6.40 -1.87 -4.05
C ARG A 40 6.89 -2.39 -5.40
N ARG A 41 5.98 -2.65 -6.34
CA ARG A 41 6.32 -3.06 -7.71
C ARG A 41 5.96 -1.98 -8.72
N GLY A 42 6.77 -1.87 -9.78
CA GLY A 42 6.57 -0.96 -10.89
C GLY A 42 7.38 0.34 -10.81
N SER A 43 7.11 1.26 -11.75
CA SER A 43 7.91 2.47 -11.97
C SER A 43 7.89 3.44 -10.78
N ARG A 44 8.90 4.29 -10.61
CA ARG A 44 8.95 5.27 -9.49
C ARG A 44 7.73 6.21 -9.45
N LYS A 45 7.15 6.55 -10.60
CA LYS A 45 5.98 7.46 -10.70
C LYS A 45 4.62 6.76 -10.63
N THR A 46 4.50 5.54 -11.15
CA THR A 46 3.21 4.84 -11.30
C THR A 46 3.11 3.54 -10.50
N GLY A 47 4.24 3.04 -9.99
CA GLY A 47 4.33 1.80 -9.25
C GLY A 47 3.51 1.84 -7.96
N GLY A 48 2.81 0.73 -7.72
CA GLY A 48 1.92 0.52 -6.59
C GLY A 48 2.46 -0.51 -5.61
N TYR A 49 1.65 -0.78 -4.60
CA TYR A 49 1.93 -1.78 -3.58
C TYR A 49 1.23 -3.09 -3.94
N TYR A 50 1.96 -4.18 -3.72
CA TYR A 50 1.52 -5.54 -3.93
C TYR A 50 1.70 -6.32 -2.64
N PHE A 51 0.78 -7.24 -2.38
CA PHE A 51 0.95 -8.17 -1.29
C PHE A 51 2.03 -9.18 -1.69
N LYS A 52 3.01 -9.37 -0.82
CA LYS A 52 4.03 -10.40 -0.99
C LYS A 52 3.45 -11.67 -0.37
N ASP A 53 2.75 -12.45 -1.20
CA ASP A 53 2.32 -13.79 -0.80
C ASP A 53 3.60 -14.64 -0.72
N GLN A 54 3.87 -15.17 0.47
CA GLN A 54 5.07 -15.93 0.82
C GLN A 54 5.01 -17.35 0.24
#